data_AF-A0A6A0ILN6-F1
#
_entry.id   AF-A0A6A0ILN6-F1
#
_cell.length_a   1.000
_cell.length_b   1.000
_cell.length_c   1.000
_cell.angle_alpha   90.00
_cell.angle_beta   90.00
_cell.angle_gamma   90.00
#
_symmetry.space_group_name_H-M   'P 1'
#
loop_
_entity.id
_entity.type
_entity.pdbx_description
1 polymer ?
#
loop_
_entity_poly.entity_id
_entity_poly.type
_entity_poly.pdbx_seq_one_letter_code
_entity_poly.pdbx_strand_id
1 'polypeptide(L)'
;MPAAPAGAEPASGGAARGTRRMAWSLSLSLRWLHVVTNGRPADSPRPMQVGLLTHVVDPIGAGWGELRVAEPSLVSFEASAGSTVHGALLPGSREGGYPLLRDVEIPDVVRIDLLYVVGYQPDLGPVHLDPRARSAVVSLDHETAPRLMAATTDRLFLRVRERLVEEYGRETLLLDGSVTRWKRRFVVPLQLVARAAIRGTYVVPGNGGEGRPRGPVSFAEAGDVVASGEVSVDLAP
;
A
#
# COMPACT_ATOMS: atom_id res chain seq x y z
N MET A 1 -22.36 -17.63 -69.14
CA MET A 1 -21.39 -17.93 -68.06
C MET A 1 -19.99 -17.88 -68.65
N PRO A 2 -19.19 -16.89 -68.24
CA PRO A 2 -17.88 -17.21 -67.64
C PRO A 2 -17.48 -16.31 -66.46
N ALA A 3 -16.62 -16.92 -65.61
CA ALA A 3 -15.56 -16.41 -64.73
C ALA A 3 -15.76 -15.20 -63.80
N ALA A 4 -15.59 -15.45 -62.50
CA ALA A 4 -15.28 -14.47 -61.47
C ALA A 4 -13.80 -14.04 -61.54
N PRO A 5 -13.45 -12.82 -61.10
CA PRO A 5 -12.13 -12.51 -60.58
C PRO A 5 -12.15 -12.41 -59.05
N ALA A 6 -11.21 -13.14 -58.45
CA ALA A 6 -10.77 -12.99 -57.08
C ALA A 6 -10.21 -11.58 -56.83
N GLY A 7 -10.56 -10.99 -55.69
CA GLY A 7 -10.11 -9.67 -55.29
C GLY A 7 -9.96 -9.57 -53.78
N ALA A 8 -8.71 -9.76 -53.34
CA ALA A 8 -8.06 -9.21 -52.16
C ALA A 8 -8.73 -9.35 -50.78
N GLU A 9 -7.97 -10.00 -49.89
CA GLU A 9 -8.07 -10.00 -48.43
C GLU A 9 -8.41 -8.63 -47.84
N PRO A 10 -9.14 -8.56 -46.71
CA PRO A 10 -9.14 -7.36 -45.91
C PRO A 10 -7.72 -7.12 -45.40
N ALA A 11 -7.10 -6.05 -45.90
CA ALA A 11 -5.84 -5.54 -45.39
C ALA A 11 -5.93 -5.40 -43.87
N SER A 12 -5.14 -6.22 -43.19
CA SER A 12 -4.71 -6.04 -41.81
C SER A 12 -3.94 -4.72 -41.71
N GLY A 13 -4.67 -3.62 -41.55
CA GLY A 13 -4.13 -2.31 -41.22
C GLY A 13 -3.87 -2.20 -39.72
N GLY A 14 -2.70 -2.68 -39.29
CA GLY A 14 -2.18 -2.37 -37.97
C GLY A 14 -1.84 -0.88 -37.81
N ALA A 15 -1.96 -0.43 -36.55
CA ALA A 15 -1.54 0.83 -35.91
C ALA A 15 -2.76 1.57 -35.34
N ALA A 16 -3.01 1.55 -34.03
CA ALA A 16 -2.06 2.00 -33.02
C ALA A 16 -1.97 1.04 -31.82
N ARG A 17 -0.90 0.24 -31.77
CA ARG A 17 -0.23 0.01 -30.49
C ARG A 17 0.45 1.34 -30.14
N GLY A 18 -0.30 2.26 -29.54
CA GLY A 18 0.31 3.40 -28.89
C GLY A 18 1.17 2.86 -27.76
N THR A 19 2.49 2.78 -27.96
CA THR A 19 3.42 2.61 -26.86
C THR A 19 3.20 3.78 -25.92
N ARG A 20 2.63 3.49 -24.76
CA ARG A 20 2.39 4.50 -23.74
C ARG A 20 3.75 5.06 -23.34
N ARG A 21 3.96 6.35 -23.57
CA ARG A 21 5.25 7.00 -23.33
C ARG A 21 5.43 7.16 -21.83
N MET A 22 6.38 6.44 -21.25
CA MET A 22 6.92 6.78 -19.94
C MET A 22 7.62 8.13 -20.06
N ALA A 23 7.26 9.06 -19.18
CA ALA A 23 7.66 10.46 -19.31
C ALA A 23 8.48 10.96 -18.13
N TRP A 24 8.46 10.23 -17.01
CA TRP A 24 9.10 10.62 -15.77
C TRP A 24 9.62 9.41 -15.01
N SER A 25 10.65 9.63 -14.21
CA SER A 25 11.11 8.73 -13.16
C SER A 25 10.64 9.26 -11.81
N LEU A 26 9.98 8.41 -11.03
CA LEU A 26 9.40 8.70 -9.72
C LEU A 26 10.24 8.05 -8.61
N SER A 27 10.62 8.86 -7.63
CA SER A 27 11.14 8.41 -6.34
C SER A 27 10.26 8.89 -5.20
N LEU A 28 9.97 8.02 -4.25
CA LEU A 28 9.14 8.30 -3.08
C LEU A 28 9.92 7.95 -1.82
N SER A 29 10.05 8.88 -0.87
CA SER A 29 10.74 8.62 0.39
C SER A 29 9.91 9.04 1.61
N LEU A 30 9.82 8.16 2.61
CA LEU A 30 9.24 8.45 3.91
C LEU A 30 10.13 9.43 4.68
N ARG A 31 9.58 10.58 5.07
CA ARG A 31 10.26 11.55 5.94
C ARG A 31 10.04 11.19 7.40
N TRP A 32 8.78 11.00 7.79
CA TRP A 32 8.40 10.54 9.12
C TRP A 32 6.99 9.94 9.11
N LEU A 33 6.71 9.10 10.10
CA LEU A 33 5.41 8.51 10.35
C LEU A 33 5.12 8.52 11.85
N HIS A 34 4.03 9.15 12.25
CA HIS A 34 3.46 9.03 13.58
C HIS A 34 2.46 7.87 13.60
N VAL A 35 2.68 6.92 14.49
CA VAL A 35 1.87 5.71 14.65
C VAL A 35 0.81 5.96 15.71
N VAL A 36 -0.46 6.07 15.30
CA VAL A 36 -1.57 6.27 16.26
C VAL A 36 -1.92 4.93 16.92
N THR A 37 -2.05 3.88 16.13
CA THR A 37 -2.28 2.50 16.60
C THR A 37 -1.37 1.54 15.86
N ASN A 38 -0.83 0.55 16.56
CA ASN A 38 0.01 -0.51 16.01
C ASN A 38 -0.62 -1.90 16.19
N GLY A 39 -1.93 -1.96 16.46
CA GLY A 39 -2.66 -3.21 16.74
C GLY A 39 -2.57 -3.71 18.18
N ARG A 40 -1.87 -2.98 19.06
CA ARG A 40 -1.91 -3.22 20.52
C ARG A 40 -2.80 -2.18 21.21
N PRO A 41 -3.50 -2.56 22.29
CA PRO A 41 -4.22 -1.60 23.09
C PRO A 41 -3.26 -0.73 23.91
N ALA A 42 -3.68 0.50 24.19
CA ALA A 42 -2.88 1.49 24.87
C ALA A 42 -2.43 1.07 26.29
N ASP A 43 -3.15 0.15 26.92
CA ASP A 43 -2.83 -0.38 28.25
C ASP A 43 -1.80 -1.54 28.24
N SER A 44 -1.38 -1.97 27.05
CA SER A 44 -0.30 -2.94 26.86
C SER A 44 0.63 -2.50 25.71
N PRO A 45 1.26 -1.31 25.84
CA PRO A 45 2.05 -0.75 24.75
C PRO A 45 3.31 -1.59 24.56
N ARG A 46 3.45 -2.18 23.37
CA ARG A 46 4.67 -2.86 22.94
C ARG A 46 4.99 -2.43 21.51
N PRO A 47 6.28 -2.34 21.16
CA PRO A 47 6.68 -2.20 19.78
C PRO A 47 6.14 -3.39 18.98
N MET A 48 5.53 -3.08 17.84
CA MET A 48 5.09 -4.05 16.85
C MET A 48 5.83 -3.79 15.56
N GLN A 49 6.02 -4.82 14.75
CA GLN A 49 6.47 -4.63 13.38
C GLN A 49 5.34 -3.95 12.61
N VAL A 50 5.52 -2.69 12.24
CA VAL A 50 4.60 -1.94 11.38
C VAL A 50 5.28 -1.66 10.06
N GLY A 51 4.52 -1.24 9.05
CA GLY A 51 5.11 -0.90 7.77
C GLY A 51 4.22 -0.10 6.85
N LEU A 52 4.84 0.38 5.78
CA LEU A 52 4.16 0.99 4.65
C LEU A 52 4.38 0.10 3.44
N LEU A 53 3.28 -0.43 2.92
CA LEU A 53 3.25 -1.05 1.61
C LEU A 53 2.90 0.02 0.58
N THR A 54 3.74 0.18 -0.43
CA THR A 54 3.54 1.16 -1.50
C THR A 54 3.31 0.44 -2.82
N HIS A 55 2.30 0.88 -3.57
CA HIS A 55 1.97 0.35 -4.88
C HIS A 55 1.67 1.48 -5.87
N VAL A 56 2.19 1.35 -7.10
CA VAL A 56 2.04 2.35 -8.15
C VAL A 56 1.15 1.79 -9.24
N VAL A 57 0.04 2.47 -9.48
CA VAL A 57 -1.01 2.07 -10.43
C VAL A 57 -1.15 3.13 -11.50
N ASP A 58 -1.26 2.68 -12.73
CA ASP A 58 -1.70 3.50 -13.84
C ASP A 58 -3.23 3.64 -13.86
N PRO A 59 -3.81 4.83 -13.55
CA PRO A 59 -5.25 4.98 -13.38
C PRO A 59 -6.03 4.98 -14.71
N ILE A 60 -5.38 5.20 -15.86
CA ILE A 60 -6.04 5.31 -17.17
C ILE A 60 -6.11 3.94 -17.87
N GLY A 61 -5.28 2.98 -17.45
CA GLY A 61 -5.16 1.65 -18.07
C GLY A 61 -6.32 0.67 -17.87
N ALA A 62 -7.38 1.04 -17.15
CA ALA A 62 -8.48 0.12 -16.81
C ALA A 62 -9.30 -0.39 -18.02
N GLY A 63 -9.10 0.16 -19.23
CA GLY A 63 -9.69 -0.36 -20.46
C GLY A 63 -8.80 -1.33 -21.26
N TRP A 64 -7.47 -1.31 -21.07
CA TRP A 64 -6.52 -1.97 -21.96
C TRP A 64 -5.21 -2.31 -21.22
N GLY A 65 -5.21 -3.41 -20.46
CA GLY A 65 -4.02 -3.99 -19.85
C GLY A 65 -3.43 -3.14 -18.71
N GLU A 66 -3.50 -3.65 -17.47
CA GLU A 66 -2.84 -3.07 -16.30
C GLU A 66 -1.37 -2.78 -16.60
N LEU A 67 -1.01 -1.53 -16.89
CA LEU A 67 0.39 -1.12 -16.94
C LEU A 67 0.88 -1.07 -15.49
N ARG A 68 1.58 -2.13 -15.10
CA ARG A 68 2.19 -2.28 -13.77
C ARG A 68 3.51 -1.54 -13.78
N VAL A 69 3.58 -0.50 -12.98
CA VAL A 69 4.71 0.43 -13.07
C VAL A 69 5.88 0.00 -12.18
N ALA A 70 5.61 -0.63 -11.04
CA ALA A 70 6.65 -1.14 -10.13
C ALA A 70 6.17 -2.31 -9.25
N GLU A 71 7.12 -3.12 -8.78
CA GLU A 71 6.89 -4.09 -7.70
C GLU A 71 6.38 -3.39 -6.45
N PRO A 72 5.34 -3.94 -5.78
CA PRO A 72 4.96 -3.43 -4.49
C PRO A 72 6.16 -3.46 -3.52
N SER A 73 6.39 -2.36 -2.82
CA SER A 73 7.48 -2.22 -1.87
C SER A 73 6.94 -2.19 -0.45
N LEU A 74 7.38 -3.11 0.40
CA LEU A 74 7.08 -3.11 1.83
C LEU A 74 8.30 -2.68 2.62
N VAL A 75 8.15 -1.59 3.35
CA VAL A 75 9.12 -1.13 4.34
C VAL A 75 8.56 -1.37 5.72
N SER A 76 9.31 -2.09 6.56
CA SER A 76 8.87 -2.45 7.91
C SER A 76 9.86 -2.01 8.98
N PHE A 77 9.37 -1.54 10.11
CA PHE A 77 10.14 -1.11 11.27
C PHE A 77 9.37 -1.40 12.55
N GLU A 78 10.04 -1.41 13.71
CA GLU A 78 9.36 -1.56 14.99
C GLU A 78 8.87 -0.21 15.50
N ALA A 79 7.60 -0.16 15.92
CA ALA A 79 6.99 1.05 16.47
C ALA A 79 5.91 0.73 17.50
N SER A 80 5.81 1.60 18.51
CA SER A 80 4.71 1.58 19.50
C SER A 80 3.61 2.56 19.09
N ALA A 81 2.39 2.36 19.58
CA ALA A 81 1.35 3.40 19.53
C ALA A 81 1.85 4.70 20.20
N GLY A 82 1.56 5.84 19.58
CA GLY A 82 2.03 7.18 19.97
C GLY A 82 3.47 7.52 19.56
N SER A 83 4.21 6.58 18.96
CA SER A 83 5.60 6.83 18.55
C SER A 83 5.70 7.51 17.18
N THR A 84 6.76 8.28 16.97
CA THR A 84 7.11 8.85 15.66
C THR A 84 8.38 8.22 15.15
N VAL A 85 8.31 7.64 13.96
CA VAL A 85 9.44 7.06 13.24
C VAL A 85 9.92 8.05 12.21
N HIS A 86 11.17 8.48 12.31
CA HIS A 86 11.79 9.37 11.32
C HIS A 86 12.53 8.54 10.27
N GLY A 87 12.15 8.68 9.00
CA GLY A 87 12.73 7.92 7.90
C GLY A 87 14.24 8.14 7.73
N ALA A 88 14.75 9.32 8.09
CA ALA A 88 16.19 9.58 8.11
C ALA A 88 16.97 8.69 9.08
N LEU A 89 16.32 8.17 10.13
CA LEU A 89 16.92 7.32 11.16
C LEU A 89 16.82 5.82 10.84
N LEU A 90 16.11 5.45 9.77
CA LEU A 90 15.96 4.05 9.39
C LEU A 90 17.20 3.53 8.63
N PRO A 91 17.63 2.27 8.83
CA PRO A 91 18.80 1.71 8.17
C PRO A 91 18.68 1.70 6.64
N GLY A 92 19.57 2.41 5.94
CA GLY A 92 19.51 2.54 4.47
C GLY A 92 18.76 3.79 3.98
N SER A 93 18.51 4.74 4.89
CA SER A 93 18.03 6.08 4.56
C SER A 93 19.00 6.84 3.64
N ARG A 94 18.46 7.84 2.94
CA ARG A 94 19.19 8.76 2.07
C ARG A 94 18.77 10.21 2.35
N GLU A 95 19.42 11.14 1.66
CA GLU A 95 18.98 12.53 1.64
C GLU A 95 17.50 12.59 1.21
N GLY A 96 16.63 13.18 2.05
CA GLY A 96 15.19 13.24 1.81
C GLY A 96 14.34 12.19 2.55
N GLY A 97 14.95 11.16 3.17
CA GLY A 97 14.25 10.19 4.03
C GLY A 97 14.56 8.73 3.70
N TYR A 98 13.68 7.82 4.15
CA TYR A 98 13.78 6.40 3.79
C TYR A 98 13.06 6.13 2.47
N PRO A 99 13.73 5.55 1.47
CA PRO A 99 13.13 5.36 0.16
C PRO A 99 12.09 4.23 0.18
N LEU A 100 10.85 4.57 -0.18
CA LEU A 100 9.74 3.65 -0.38
C LEU A 100 9.75 3.09 -1.82
N LEU A 101 10.04 3.95 -2.80
CA LEU A 101 10.19 3.64 -4.22
C LEU A 101 11.40 4.38 -4.77
N ARG A 102 12.05 3.81 -5.78
CA ARG A 102 13.21 4.43 -6.43
C ARG A 102 13.11 4.28 -7.93
N ASP A 103 13.30 5.40 -8.61
CA ASP A 103 13.50 5.49 -10.05
C ASP A 103 12.46 4.72 -10.89
N VAL A 104 11.19 4.80 -10.47
CA VAL A 104 10.08 4.10 -11.12
C VAL A 104 9.64 4.89 -12.34
N GLU A 105 9.77 4.33 -13.54
CA GLU A 105 9.33 4.97 -14.78
C GLU A 105 7.80 5.05 -14.85
N ILE A 106 7.23 6.25 -14.72
CA ILE A 106 5.77 6.47 -14.71
C ILE A 106 5.29 7.18 -15.99
N PRO A 107 4.02 6.95 -16.39
CA PRO A 107 3.34 7.79 -17.38
C PRO A 107 3.04 9.18 -16.79
N ASP A 108 2.42 10.06 -17.58
CA ASP A 108 2.07 11.42 -17.14
C ASP A 108 1.11 11.47 -15.94
N VAL A 109 0.26 10.46 -15.72
CA VAL A 109 -0.64 10.41 -14.56
C VAL A 109 -0.52 9.05 -13.90
N VAL A 110 -0.31 9.06 -12.58
CA VAL A 110 -0.16 7.84 -11.79
C VAL A 110 -0.89 7.95 -10.45
N ARG A 111 -1.42 6.83 -9.99
CA ARG A 111 -2.02 6.68 -8.67
C ARG A 111 -1.05 5.90 -7.78
N ILE A 112 -0.76 6.41 -6.60
CA ILE A 112 0.08 5.74 -5.61
C ILE A 112 -0.81 5.34 -4.43
N ASP A 113 -0.92 4.05 -4.18
CA ASP A 113 -1.61 3.52 -3.01
C ASP A 113 -0.58 3.23 -1.91
N LEU A 114 -0.78 3.81 -0.73
CA LEU A 114 0.01 3.57 0.47
C LEU A 114 -0.86 2.86 1.51
N LEU A 115 -0.41 1.72 2.00
CA LEU A 115 -1.11 0.93 3.00
C LEU A 115 -0.27 0.85 4.27
N TYR A 116 -0.87 1.29 5.36
CA TYR A 116 -0.37 1.06 6.70
C TYR A 116 -0.67 -0.37 7.11
N VAL A 117 0.39 -1.14 7.40
CA VAL A 117 0.26 -2.55 7.77
C VAL A 117 0.91 -2.85 9.11
N VAL A 118 0.35 -3.82 9.82
CA VAL A 118 0.88 -4.35 11.08
C VAL A 118 1.22 -5.83 10.88
N GLY A 119 2.43 -6.24 11.29
CA GLY A 119 2.87 -7.62 11.27
C GLY A 119 2.08 -8.46 12.27
N TYR A 120 1.55 -9.60 11.82
CA TYR A 120 0.79 -10.50 12.67
C TYR A 120 1.72 -11.16 13.71
N GLN A 121 1.33 -11.12 14.98
CA GLN A 121 1.99 -11.85 16.06
C GLN A 121 1.01 -12.85 16.71
N PRO A 122 1.47 -14.07 17.07
CA PRO A 122 0.61 -15.09 17.67
C PRO A 122 -0.11 -14.65 18.95
N ASP A 123 0.49 -13.74 19.72
CA ASP A 123 -0.07 -13.24 20.99
C ASP A 123 -1.08 -12.09 20.79
N LEU A 124 -1.33 -11.64 19.57
CA LEU A 124 -2.52 -10.84 19.27
C LEU A 124 -3.78 -11.70 19.20
N GLY A 125 -3.72 -13.03 19.37
CA GLY A 125 -4.89 -13.89 19.33
C GLY A 125 -5.67 -13.77 18.00
N PRO A 126 -6.84 -14.44 17.88
CA PRO A 126 -7.69 -14.25 16.73
C PRO A 126 -8.32 -12.86 16.76
N VAL A 127 -8.10 -12.13 15.67
CA VAL A 127 -8.78 -10.88 15.39
C VAL A 127 -10.23 -11.21 15.00
N HIS A 128 -11.21 -10.79 15.80
CA HIS A 128 -12.63 -11.05 15.54
C HIS A 128 -13.11 -10.27 14.33
N LEU A 129 -13.51 -11.01 13.30
CA LEU A 129 -14.09 -10.47 12.09
C LEU A 129 -15.55 -10.09 12.35
N ASP A 130 -16.00 -8.97 11.78
CA ASP A 130 -17.41 -8.84 11.46
C ASP A 130 -17.75 -10.02 10.52
N PRO A 131 -18.79 -10.83 10.80
CA PRO A 131 -19.20 -11.95 9.94
C PRO A 131 -19.43 -11.58 8.47
N ARG A 132 -19.59 -10.28 8.16
CA ARG A 132 -19.73 -9.75 6.80
C ARG A 132 -18.39 -9.46 6.10
N ALA A 133 -17.30 -9.34 6.85
CA ALA A 133 -15.97 -9.05 6.33
C ALA A 133 -15.32 -10.33 5.78
N ARG A 134 -15.07 -10.36 4.47
CA ARG A 134 -14.32 -11.45 3.83
C ARG A 134 -12.83 -11.30 4.15
N SER A 135 -12.33 -12.11 5.09
CA SER A 135 -10.89 -12.22 5.33
C SER A 135 -10.24 -13.14 4.31
N ALA A 136 -9.31 -12.61 3.54
CA ALA A 136 -8.45 -13.38 2.66
C ALA A 136 -7.00 -13.22 3.13
N VAL A 137 -6.28 -14.34 3.26
CA VAL A 137 -4.82 -14.34 3.31
C VAL A 137 -4.34 -14.35 1.87
N VAL A 138 -3.70 -13.27 1.42
CA VAL A 138 -3.32 -13.16 0.02
C VAL A 138 -1.84 -12.91 -0.13
N SER A 139 -1.18 -13.76 -0.93
CA SER A 139 0.18 -13.49 -1.39
C SER A 139 0.21 -12.15 -2.11
N LEU A 140 1.11 -11.27 -1.71
CA LEU A 140 1.36 -10.03 -2.41
C LEU A 140 2.47 -10.28 -3.43
N ASP A 141 2.08 -10.74 -4.62
CA ASP A 141 2.95 -10.79 -5.78
C ASP A 141 2.50 -9.76 -6.83
N HIS A 142 3.31 -9.61 -7.87
CA HIS A 142 3.07 -8.65 -8.94
C HIS A 142 1.73 -8.85 -9.66
N GLU A 143 1.18 -10.06 -9.66
CA GLU A 143 -0.06 -10.41 -10.36
C GLU A 143 -1.32 -10.18 -9.53
N THR A 144 -1.19 -10.32 -8.22
CA THR A 144 -2.30 -10.28 -7.27
C THR A 144 -2.45 -8.92 -6.61
N ALA A 145 -1.35 -8.18 -6.41
CA ALA A 145 -1.37 -6.88 -5.73
C ALA A 145 -2.39 -5.87 -6.32
N PRO A 146 -2.47 -5.65 -7.64
CA PRO A 146 -3.42 -4.67 -8.21
C PRO A 146 -4.88 -5.04 -7.93
N ARG A 147 -5.24 -6.33 -8.05
CA ARG A 147 -6.59 -6.83 -7.78
C ARG A 147 -6.97 -6.71 -6.31
N LEU A 148 -5.99 -6.81 -5.41
CA LEU A 148 -6.19 -6.69 -3.97
C LEU A 148 -6.28 -5.24 -3.50
N MET A 149 -5.49 -4.35 -4.10
CA MET A 149 -5.58 -2.92 -3.84
C MET A 149 -6.89 -2.35 -4.42
N ALA A 150 -7.38 -2.89 -5.54
CA ALA A 150 -8.68 -2.56 -6.11
C ALA A 150 -9.86 -3.23 -5.36
N ALA A 151 -9.61 -4.32 -4.63
CA ALA A 151 -10.63 -4.96 -3.83
C ALA A 151 -11.13 -4.01 -2.74
N THR A 152 -12.43 -3.78 -2.72
CA THR A 152 -13.12 -2.98 -1.70
C THR A 152 -13.36 -3.77 -0.40
N THR A 153 -12.73 -4.93 -0.24
CA THR A 153 -12.92 -5.79 0.92
C THR A 153 -12.40 -5.13 2.19
N ASP A 154 -13.20 -5.22 3.25
CA ASP A 154 -13.07 -4.44 4.48
C ASP A 154 -11.83 -4.77 5.33
N ARG A 155 -11.15 -5.91 5.10
CA ARG A 155 -9.89 -6.28 5.77
C ARG A 155 -9.05 -7.27 4.94
N LEU A 156 -7.75 -7.03 4.82
CA LEU A 156 -6.81 -7.84 4.06
C LEU A 156 -5.66 -8.34 4.95
N PHE A 157 -5.55 -9.66 5.10
CA PHE A 157 -4.31 -10.28 5.57
C PHE A 157 -3.42 -10.49 4.35
N LEU A 158 -2.28 -9.83 4.31
CA LEU A 158 -1.35 -9.88 3.20
C LEU A 158 -0.18 -10.77 3.59
N ARG A 159 0.10 -11.77 2.78
CA ARG A 159 1.35 -12.52 2.82
C ARG A 159 2.34 -11.83 1.89
N VAL A 160 3.18 -10.96 2.44
CA VAL A 160 4.26 -10.30 1.68
C VAL A 160 5.52 -11.13 1.86
N ARG A 161 5.96 -11.82 0.80
CA ARG A 161 7.03 -12.83 0.87
C ARG A 161 6.67 -13.91 1.91
N GLU A 162 7.47 -14.05 2.97
CA GLU A 162 7.24 -15.00 4.06
C GLU A 162 6.52 -14.39 5.28
N ARG A 163 6.11 -13.11 5.21
CA ARG A 163 5.53 -12.39 6.34
C ARG A 163 4.03 -12.21 6.18
N LEU A 164 3.28 -12.53 7.23
CA LEU A 164 1.86 -12.22 7.33
C LEU A 164 1.69 -10.84 7.99
N VAL A 165 1.04 -9.92 7.28
CA VAL A 165 0.72 -8.57 7.75
C VAL A 165 -0.77 -8.30 7.56
N GLU A 166 -1.28 -7.29 8.24
CA GLU A 166 -2.69 -6.89 8.21
C GLU A 166 -2.80 -5.40 7.83
N GLU A 167 -3.69 -5.05 6.91
CA GLU A 167 -4.00 -3.65 6.56
C GLU A 167 -4.77 -2.96 7.70
N TYR A 168 -4.23 -1.85 8.20
CA TYR A 168 -4.85 -1.01 9.22
C TYR A 168 -5.35 0.32 8.65
N GLY A 169 -4.73 0.82 7.60
CA GLY A 169 -5.15 2.07 6.98
C GLY A 169 -4.60 2.24 5.59
N ARG A 170 -5.22 3.15 4.84
CA ARG A 170 -4.84 3.41 3.46
C ARG A 170 -4.90 4.89 3.15
N GLU A 171 -4.04 5.29 2.23
CA GLU A 171 -4.09 6.57 1.56
C GLU A 171 -3.78 6.38 0.07
N THR A 172 -4.43 7.19 -0.76
CA THR A 172 -4.23 7.15 -2.21
C THR A 172 -3.85 8.55 -2.67
N LEU A 173 -2.71 8.65 -3.34
CA LEU A 173 -2.22 9.88 -3.95
C LEU A 173 -2.42 9.80 -5.47
N LEU A 174 -2.92 10.88 -6.07
CA LEU A 174 -2.97 11.03 -7.52
C LEU A 174 -1.93 12.06 -7.94
N LEU A 175 -0.95 11.64 -8.74
CA LEU A 175 0.08 12.51 -9.29
C LEU A 175 -0.19 12.77 -10.77
N ASP A 176 -0.23 14.05 -11.13
CA ASP A 176 -0.37 14.52 -12.51
C ASP A 176 0.90 15.29 -12.91
N GLY A 177 1.67 14.67 -13.80
CA GLY A 177 2.90 15.14 -14.43
C GLY A 177 2.75 16.44 -15.22
N SER A 178 1.54 16.80 -15.65
CA SER A 178 1.26 18.08 -16.30
C SER A 178 1.24 19.25 -15.30
N VAL A 179 0.83 18.97 -14.06
CA VAL A 179 0.75 19.95 -12.95
C VAL A 179 2.11 20.09 -12.24
N THR A 180 2.90 19.01 -12.16
CA THR A 180 4.19 18.98 -11.46
C THR A 180 5.38 19.52 -12.26
N ARG A 181 5.19 19.98 -13.51
CA ARG A 181 6.27 20.56 -14.36
C ARG A 181 7.05 21.71 -13.71
N TRP A 182 6.47 22.38 -12.72
CA TRP A 182 7.06 23.54 -12.04
C TRP A 182 7.79 23.19 -10.73
N LYS A 183 7.57 22.00 -10.17
CA LYS A 183 8.19 21.59 -8.90
C LYS A 183 8.49 20.09 -8.91
N ARG A 184 9.75 19.77 -9.18
CA ARG A 184 10.27 18.39 -9.28
C ARG A 184 10.35 17.66 -7.95
N ARG A 185 10.34 18.39 -6.82
CA ARG A 185 10.38 17.84 -5.46
C ARG A 185 9.31 18.48 -4.60
N PHE A 186 8.45 17.68 -4.00
CA PHE A 186 7.43 18.17 -3.08
C PHE A 186 7.21 17.22 -1.91
N VAL A 187 6.67 17.77 -0.82
CA VAL A 187 6.33 17.02 0.38
C VAL A 187 4.82 16.88 0.42
N VAL A 188 4.35 15.66 0.63
CA VAL A 188 2.94 15.31 0.73
C VAL A 188 2.67 14.85 2.17
N PRO A 189 1.77 15.52 2.91
CA PRO A 189 1.33 15.00 4.18
C PRO A 189 0.52 13.73 3.95
N LEU A 190 0.65 12.77 4.86
CA LEU A 190 -0.07 11.51 4.83
C LEU A 190 -1.08 11.43 5.97
N GLN A 191 -2.29 10.96 5.66
CA GLN A 191 -3.31 10.51 6.60
C GLN A 191 -3.78 9.11 6.20
N LEU A 192 -3.25 8.09 6.88
CA LEU A 192 -3.60 6.70 6.66
C LEU A 192 -4.83 6.40 7.50
N VAL A 193 -5.95 6.18 6.81
CA VAL A 193 -7.27 6.06 7.44
C VAL A 193 -7.76 4.62 7.40
N ALA A 194 -8.29 4.14 8.53
CA ALA A 194 -8.94 2.85 8.62
C ALA A 194 -10.21 2.83 7.77
N ARG A 195 -10.33 1.84 6.86
CA ARG A 195 -11.51 1.72 5.99
C ARG A 195 -12.70 1.04 6.68
N ALA A 196 -12.43 0.28 7.73
CA ALA A 196 -13.40 -0.47 8.51
C ALA A 196 -12.96 -0.53 9.97
N ALA A 197 -13.86 -0.93 10.86
CA ALA A 197 -13.52 -1.15 12.26
C ALA A 197 -12.53 -2.33 12.42
N ILE A 198 -11.47 -2.09 13.19
CA ILE A 198 -10.37 -3.01 13.45
C ILE A 198 -10.54 -3.51 14.87
N ARG A 199 -11.18 -4.67 15.03
CA ARG A 199 -11.42 -5.31 16.34
C ARG A 199 -10.69 -6.63 16.45
N GLY A 200 -10.23 -6.98 17.64
CA GLY A 200 -9.60 -8.27 17.89
C GLY A 200 -9.55 -8.67 19.35
N THR A 201 -9.05 -9.87 19.61
CA THR A 201 -8.55 -10.20 20.94
C THR A 201 -7.07 -9.84 21.03
N TYR A 202 -6.48 -9.93 22.20
CA TYR A 202 -5.05 -9.99 22.38
C TYR A 202 -4.77 -10.81 23.64
N VAL A 203 -3.63 -11.49 23.68
CA VAL A 203 -3.21 -12.30 24.81
C VAL A 203 -2.39 -11.42 25.74
N VAL A 204 -2.93 -11.15 26.93
CA VAL A 204 -2.19 -10.45 27.98
C VAL A 204 -1.21 -11.44 28.60
N PRO A 205 0.10 -11.14 28.67
CA PRO A 205 1.06 -12.00 29.35
C PRO A 205 0.69 -12.17 30.82
N GLY A 206 0.48 -13.42 31.26
CA GLY A 206 0.24 -13.73 32.67
C GLY A 206 1.56 -13.87 33.45
N ASN A 207 1.52 -13.60 34.76
CA ASN A 207 2.67 -13.75 35.67
C ASN A 207 3.19 -15.21 35.84
N GLY A 208 2.66 -16.18 35.08
CA GLY A 208 3.00 -17.60 35.15
C GLY A 208 3.10 -18.30 33.79
N GLY A 209 3.29 -17.57 32.69
CA GLY A 209 3.52 -18.14 31.35
C GLY A 209 2.25 -18.41 30.53
N GLU A 210 1.11 -18.67 31.15
CA GLU A 210 -0.19 -18.71 30.44
C GLU A 210 -0.80 -17.32 30.35
N GLY A 211 -0.81 -16.76 29.14
CA GLY A 211 -1.49 -15.50 28.87
C GLY A 211 -3.00 -15.67 28.79
N ARG A 212 -3.76 -14.64 29.17
CA ARG A 212 -5.23 -14.66 29.09
C ARG A 212 -5.69 -13.83 27.89
N PRO A 213 -6.59 -14.35 27.04
CA PRO A 213 -7.18 -13.56 25.97
C PRO A 213 -8.04 -12.45 26.57
N ARG A 214 -7.92 -11.24 26.02
CA ARG A 214 -8.74 -10.08 26.35
C ARG A 214 -9.36 -9.54 25.06
N GLY A 215 -10.68 -9.36 25.05
CA GLY A 215 -11.41 -8.82 23.90
C GLY A 215 -12.89 -9.25 23.83
N PRO A 216 -13.60 -8.83 22.76
CA PRO A 216 -13.10 -8.03 21.64
C PRO A 216 -12.75 -6.59 22.05
N VAL A 217 -11.57 -6.11 21.66
CA VAL A 217 -11.12 -4.72 21.81
C VAL A 217 -11.15 -4.05 20.43
N SER A 218 -11.59 -2.79 20.39
CA SER A 218 -11.46 -1.97 19.19
C SER A 218 -10.09 -1.29 19.17
N PHE A 219 -9.33 -1.50 18.09
CA PHE A 219 -8.04 -0.87 17.84
C PHE A 219 -8.16 0.38 16.97
N ALA A 220 -9.21 0.47 16.15
CA ALA A 220 -9.63 1.63 15.35
C ALA A 220 -11.07 1.42 14.86
N GLU A 221 -11.80 2.51 14.64
CA GLU A 221 -13.08 2.51 13.93
C GLU A 221 -12.90 2.97 12.47
N ALA A 222 -13.90 2.73 11.64
CA ALA A 222 -13.87 3.19 10.25
C ALA A 222 -13.81 4.73 10.20
N GLY A 223 -12.85 5.27 9.44
CA GLY A 223 -12.60 6.71 9.35
C GLY A 223 -11.55 7.23 10.33
N ASP A 224 -11.08 6.41 11.26
CA ASP A 224 -10.02 6.82 12.18
C ASP A 224 -8.67 6.91 11.45
N VAL A 225 -7.89 7.95 11.78
CA VAL A 225 -6.48 8.03 11.38
C VAL A 225 -5.68 7.05 12.23
N VAL A 226 -5.13 6.03 11.59
CA VAL A 226 -4.32 4.99 12.27
C VAL A 226 -2.82 5.30 12.25
N ALA A 227 -2.41 6.11 11.28
CA ALA A 227 -1.08 6.69 11.20
C ALA A 227 -1.12 7.98 10.36
N SER A 228 -0.24 8.92 10.65
CA SER A 228 -0.09 10.16 9.89
C SER A 228 1.38 10.44 9.65
N GLY A 229 1.74 11.06 8.53
CA GLY A 229 3.15 11.19 8.18
C GLY A 229 3.44 12.24 7.13
N GLU A 230 4.65 12.15 6.60
CA GLU A 230 5.04 12.88 5.40
C GLU A 230 5.90 12.00 4.50
N VAL A 231 5.65 12.10 3.20
CA VAL A 231 6.52 11.58 2.15
C VAL A 231 7.06 12.70 1.29
N SER A 232 8.30 12.58 0.85
CA SER A 232 8.85 13.36 -0.24
C SER A 232 8.63 12.62 -1.56
N VAL A 233 8.18 13.35 -2.56
CA VAL A 233 7.99 12.89 -3.93
C VAL A 233 8.99 13.64 -4.81
N ASP A 234 9.81 12.88 -5.53
CA ASP A 234 10.78 13.38 -6.50
C ASP A 234 10.41 12.87 -7.89
N LEU A 235 10.30 13.80 -8.84
CA LEU A 235 10.01 13.54 -10.26
C LEU A 235 11.19 14.04 -11.10
N ALA A 236 11.81 13.13 -11.84
CA ALA A 236 12.83 13.43 -12.85
C ALA A 236 12.28 13.15 -14.25
N PRO A 237 12.60 13.97 -15.27
CA PRO A 237 12.23 13.69 -16.66
C PRO A 237 13.08 12.55 -17.25
#